data_AF-A0AAE8KAV9-F1
#
_entry.id   AF-A0AAE8KAV9-F1
#
_cell.length_a   1.000
_cell.length_b   1.000
_cell.length_c   1.000
_cell.angle_alpha   90.00
_cell.angle_beta   90.00
_cell.angle_gamma   90.00
#
_symmetry.space_group_name_H-M   'P 1'
#
loop_
_entity.id
_entity.type
_entity.pdbx_description
1 polymer ?
#
loop_
_entity_poly.entity_id
_entity_poly.type
_entity_poly.pdbx_seq_one_letter_code
_entity_poly.pdbx_strand_id
1 'polypeptide(L)'
;MNLSKLRSEARHIQRQTKGISSLFLVPIVTAIISVIYNYSSDNLSNNILQYGIKNTVIHGINRSFFPIIISFIVSFFLTAAFWTLLEVVRGKRQEIHFTDSVRTFDSKVIGPVFRTLLLKRVLLFLWNVFVWIGSGMMILASFNVIKLLPNSQALSQNTALQTTVGTLLLYILIGFILMVIGIIIALPQYYAYSQVEFILCDTLENQSYESAFKIIRTSRQMMKGYKGKRFVLDLTFIGWYLLTAITLGIASIYVYPYVYTAQTLFYEAVLKEQDQTPIFY
;
A
#
# COMPACT_ATOMS: atom_id res chain seq x y z
N MET A 1 -2.04 -25.27 2.64
CA MET A 1 -2.04 -24.15 3.61
C MET A 1 -3.46 -23.84 4.09
N ASN A 2 -3.72 -23.89 5.39
CA ASN A 2 -5.02 -23.52 5.98
C ASN A 2 -4.97 -22.08 6.54
N LEU A 3 -5.70 -21.15 5.91
CA LEU A 3 -5.69 -19.73 6.29
C LEU A 3 -6.34 -19.47 7.65
N SER A 4 -7.34 -20.26 8.05
CA SER A 4 -7.99 -20.11 9.36
C SER A 4 -7.02 -20.44 10.49
N LYS A 5 -6.26 -21.54 10.35
CA LYS A 5 -5.22 -21.95 11.30
C LYS A 5 -4.15 -20.87 11.46
N LEU A 6 -3.73 -20.29 10.34
CA LEU A 6 -2.72 -19.23 10.31
C LEU A 6 -3.18 -17.97 11.06
N ARG A 7 -4.46 -17.59 10.94
CA ARG A 7 -5.04 -16.49 11.74
C ARG A 7 -5.17 -16.82 13.22
N SER A 8 -5.54 -18.06 13.57
CA SER A 8 -5.58 -18.45 15.00
C SER A 8 -4.19 -18.42 15.62
N GLU A 9 -3.18 -18.86 14.89
CA GLU A 9 -1.79 -18.84 15.31
C GLU A 9 -1.26 -17.41 15.45
N ALA A 10 -1.59 -16.51 14.51
CA ALA A 10 -1.26 -15.09 14.62
C ALA A 10 -1.83 -14.45 15.89
N ARG A 11 -3.08 -14.77 16.26
CA ARG A 11 -3.69 -14.28 17.51
C ARG A 11 -3.00 -14.83 18.76
N HIS A 12 -2.58 -16.10 18.70
CA HIS A 12 -1.88 -16.74 19.80
C HIS A 12 -0.51 -16.08 20.04
N ILE A 13 0.28 -15.91 18.98
CA ILE A 13 1.59 -15.23 19.03
C ILE A 13 1.44 -13.80 19.56
N GLN A 14 0.46 -13.05 19.07
CA GLN A 14 0.21 -11.68 19.53
C GLN A 14 -0.08 -11.61 21.04
N ARG A 15 -0.82 -12.58 21.60
CA ARG A 15 -1.15 -12.61 23.03
C ARG A 15 0.03 -13.01 23.91
N GLN A 16 0.92 -13.86 23.41
CA GLN A 16 2.07 -14.35 24.16
C GLN A 16 3.26 -13.38 24.11
N THR A 17 3.39 -12.64 23.01
CA THR A 17 4.55 -11.78 22.78
C THR A 17 4.38 -10.43 23.48
N LYS A 18 5.18 -10.18 24.51
CA LYS A 18 5.14 -8.90 25.23
C LYS A 18 5.73 -7.79 24.36
N GLY A 19 5.06 -6.64 24.34
CA GLY A 19 5.56 -5.45 23.65
C GLY A 19 5.32 -5.43 22.13
N ILE A 20 4.57 -6.38 21.56
CA ILE A 20 4.37 -6.48 20.09
C ILE A 20 3.77 -5.21 19.46
N SER A 21 2.90 -4.49 20.19
CA SER A 21 2.31 -3.23 19.70
C SER A 21 3.33 -2.08 19.62
N SER A 22 4.41 -2.12 20.41
CA SER A 22 5.45 -1.08 20.38
C SER A 22 6.15 -1.00 19.01
N LEU A 23 6.24 -2.14 18.33
CA LEU A 23 6.83 -2.29 17.01
C LEU A 23 6.11 -1.47 15.94
N PHE A 24 4.81 -1.25 16.13
CA PHE A 24 3.93 -0.59 15.16
C PHE A 24 3.54 0.83 15.58
N LEU A 25 4.07 1.33 16.69
CA LEU A 25 3.65 2.62 17.27
C LEU A 25 3.81 3.76 16.25
N VAL A 26 4.97 3.85 15.57
CA VAL A 26 5.21 4.89 14.57
C VAL A 26 4.24 4.79 13.38
N PRO A 27 4.07 3.63 12.71
CA PRO A 27 3.03 3.46 11.70
C PRO A 27 1.61 3.81 12.18
N ILE A 28 1.24 3.41 13.40
CA ILE A 28 -0.09 3.67 13.98
C ILE A 28 -0.32 5.16 14.18
N VAL A 29 0.60 5.85 14.85
CA VAL A 29 0.51 7.29 15.10
C VAL A 29 0.47 8.06 13.79
N THR A 30 1.30 7.66 12.82
CA THR A 30 1.31 8.28 11.50
C THR A 30 -0.02 8.09 10.76
N ALA A 31 -0.64 6.91 10.87
CA ALA A 31 -1.94 6.64 10.28
C ALA A 31 -3.03 7.52 10.93
N ILE A 32 -3.03 7.65 12.25
CA ILE A 32 -3.98 8.50 12.99
C ILE A 32 -3.82 9.98 12.60
N ILE A 33 -2.59 10.49 12.58
CA ILE A 33 -2.29 11.86 12.12
C ILE A 33 -2.76 12.07 10.68
N SER A 34 -2.55 11.09 9.80
CA SER A 34 -3.00 11.17 8.41
C SER A 34 -4.52 11.26 8.29
N VAL A 35 -5.27 10.52 9.13
CA VAL A 35 -6.74 10.61 9.17
C VAL A 35 -7.18 12.01 9.60
N ILE A 36 -6.59 12.56 10.66
CA ILE A 36 -6.89 13.89 11.19
C ILE A 36 -6.57 14.98 10.16
N TYR A 37 -5.41 14.88 9.50
CA TYR A 37 -4.99 15.83 8.46
C TYR A 37 -5.96 15.84 7.27
N ASN A 38 -6.41 14.66 6.82
CA ASN A 38 -7.36 14.58 5.72
C ASN A 38 -8.72 15.16 6.09
N TYR A 39 -9.21 14.94 7.32
CA TYR A 39 -10.46 15.54 7.80
C TYR A 39 -10.37 17.08 7.93
N SER A 40 -9.23 17.59 8.40
CA SER A 40 -9.02 19.03 8.61
C SER A 40 -8.78 19.81 7.31
N SER A 41 -8.36 19.13 6.23
CA SER A 41 -7.99 19.73 4.95
C SER A 41 -9.19 20.03 4.02
N ASP A 42 -10.43 19.77 4.43
CA ASP A 42 -11.65 19.85 3.59
C ASP A 42 -12.12 21.29 3.23
N ASN A 43 -11.23 22.28 3.21
CA ASN A 43 -11.54 23.64 2.77
C ASN A 43 -11.43 23.86 1.23
N LEU A 44 -11.38 22.78 0.44
CA LEU A 44 -11.20 22.88 -1.03
C LEU A 44 -12.44 23.43 -1.77
N SER A 45 -13.64 23.25 -1.19
CA SER A 45 -14.91 23.47 -1.89
C SER A 45 -15.11 24.89 -2.42
N ASN A 46 -14.61 25.91 -1.73
CA ASN A 46 -15.09 27.28 -1.96
C ASN A 46 -14.37 28.03 -3.10
N ASN A 47 -13.27 27.50 -3.67
CA ASN A 47 -12.41 28.30 -4.55
C ASN A 47 -11.89 27.59 -5.82
N ILE A 48 -12.32 26.35 -6.12
CA ILE A 48 -11.83 25.58 -7.29
C ILE A 48 -12.05 26.30 -8.64
N LEU A 49 -13.15 27.05 -8.76
CA LEU A 49 -13.48 27.83 -9.95
C LEU A 49 -12.63 29.09 -10.11
N GLN A 50 -12.13 29.68 -9.02
CA GLN A 50 -11.29 30.88 -9.07
C GLN A 50 -9.81 30.58 -9.36
N TYR A 51 -9.32 29.41 -8.95
CA TYR A 51 -7.88 29.13 -8.99
C TYR A 51 -7.34 28.80 -10.39
N GLY A 52 -8.19 28.42 -11.35
CA GLY A 52 -7.75 28.00 -12.68
C GLY A 52 -6.95 26.69 -12.68
N ILE A 53 -6.80 26.07 -13.85
CA ILE A 53 -6.25 24.70 -14.00
C ILE A 53 -4.85 24.57 -13.37
N LYS A 54 -3.98 25.56 -13.57
CA LYS A 54 -2.59 25.54 -13.08
C LYS A 54 -2.53 25.42 -11.56
N ASN A 55 -3.28 26.26 -10.84
CA ASN A 55 -3.23 26.25 -9.38
C ASN A 55 -3.93 25.00 -8.83
N THR A 56 -5.00 24.52 -9.46
CA THR A 56 -5.64 23.28 -9.01
C THR A 56 -4.74 22.06 -9.18
N VAL A 57 -4.00 21.98 -10.29
CA VAL A 57 -2.98 20.95 -10.50
C VAL A 57 -1.87 21.06 -9.44
N ILE A 58 -1.36 22.26 -9.16
CA ILE A 58 -0.33 22.49 -8.13
C ILE A 58 -0.84 22.11 -6.73
N HIS A 59 -2.07 22.46 -6.36
CA HIS A 59 -2.65 22.08 -5.07
C HIS A 59 -2.87 20.57 -4.96
N GLY A 60 -3.34 19.92 -6.02
CA GLY A 60 -3.49 18.45 -6.08
C GLY A 60 -2.15 17.73 -5.96
N ILE A 61 -1.11 18.24 -6.63
CA ILE A 61 0.28 17.81 -6.52
C ILE A 61 0.73 17.92 -5.07
N ASN A 62 0.70 19.12 -4.47
CA ASN A 62 1.18 19.35 -3.10
C ASN A 62 0.48 18.48 -2.05
N ARG A 63 -0.85 18.28 -2.19
CA ARG A 63 -1.62 17.38 -1.31
C ARG A 63 -1.16 15.93 -1.42
N SER A 64 -0.63 15.52 -2.58
CA SER A 64 -0.27 14.13 -2.86
C SER A 64 1.18 13.79 -2.50
N PHE A 65 2.13 14.72 -2.63
CA PHE A 65 3.56 14.43 -2.39
C PHE A 65 3.89 14.17 -0.91
N PHE A 66 3.37 14.99 0.00
CA PHE A 66 3.69 14.86 1.42
C PHE A 66 3.29 13.47 1.97
N PRO A 67 2.06 12.95 1.74
CA PRO A 67 1.70 11.59 2.12
C PRO A 67 2.58 10.50 1.50
N ILE A 68 3.06 10.67 0.26
CA ILE A 68 3.94 9.69 -0.39
C ILE A 68 5.29 9.58 0.33
N ILE A 69 5.89 10.72 0.69
CA ILE A 69 7.17 10.77 1.42
C ILE A 69 7.01 10.16 2.81
N ILE A 70 5.98 10.57 3.56
CA ILE A 70 5.69 10.01 4.88
C ILE A 70 5.45 8.50 4.79
N SER A 71 4.67 8.05 3.81
CA SER A 71 4.46 6.62 3.56
C SER A 71 5.79 5.89 3.31
N PHE A 72 6.74 6.50 2.59
CA PHE A 72 8.06 5.91 2.35
C PHE A 72 8.85 5.75 3.64
N ILE A 73 8.87 6.78 4.48
CA ILE A 73 9.51 6.72 5.79
C ILE A 73 8.86 5.62 6.64
N VAL A 74 7.52 5.56 6.70
CA VAL A 74 6.78 4.52 7.44
C VAL A 74 7.12 3.11 6.96
N SER A 75 7.44 2.91 5.67
CA SER A 75 7.83 1.58 5.18
C SER A 75 9.14 1.04 5.75
N PHE A 76 10.04 1.88 6.25
CA PHE A 76 11.22 1.43 7.00
C PHE A 76 10.84 0.82 8.34
N PHE A 77 9.91 1.47 9.07
CA PHE A 77 9.39 0.97 10.34
C PHE A 77 8.60 -0.32 10.15
N LEU A 78 7.80 -0.43 9.08
CA LEU A 78 7.09 -1.68 8.76
C LEU A 78 8.06 -2.81 8.40
N THR A 79 9.14 -2.52 7.66
CA THR A 79 10.16 -3.53 7.33
C THR A 79 10.91 -3.98 8.58
N ALA A 80 11.24 -3.06 9.49
CA ALA A 80 11.75 -3.40 10.81
C ALA A 80 10.73 -4.26 11.58
N ALA A 81 9.45 -3.92 11.52
CA ALA A 81 8.43 -4.73 12.17
C ALA A 81 8.39 -6.17 11.63
N PHE A 82 8.41 -6.33 10.31
CA PHE A 82 8.43 -7.66 9.68
C PHE A 82 9.63 -8.50 10.09
N TRP A 83 10.80 -7.89 10.17
CA TRP A 83 11.99 -8.60 10.59
C TRP A 83 11.87 -9.08 12.05
N THR A 84 11.31 -8.29 12.97
CA THR A 84 11.13 -8.73 14.37
C THR A 84 10.08 -9.80 14.46
N LEU A 85 8.99 -9.67 13.70
CA LEU A 85 7.96 -10.68 13.64
C LEU A 85 8.48 -12.02 13.10
N LEU A 86 9.40 -12.02 12.12
CA LEU A 86 10.05 -13.25 11.67
C LEU A 86 10.79 -13.94 12.82
N GLU A 87 11.56 -13.19 13.61
CA GLU A 87 12.28 -13.73 14.77
C GLU A 87 11.31 -14.30 15.82
N VAL A 88 10.20 -13.61 16.09
CA VAL A 88 9.17 -14.07 17.03
C VAL A 88 8.45 -15.32 16.53
N VAL A 89 8.02 -15.32 15.27
CA VAL A 89 7.33 -16.46 14.65
C VAL A 89 8.23 -17.70 14.60
N ARG A 90 9.55 -17.51 14.43
CA ARG A 90 10.55 -18.58 14.48
C ARG A 90 10.94 -19.00 15.90
N GLY A 91 10.36 -18.37 16.93
CA GLY A 91 10.64 -18.68 18.33
C GLY A 91 11.99 -18.18 18.85
N LYS A 92 12.67 -17.29 18.12
CA LYS A 92 13.97 -16.73 18.52
C LYS A 92 13.84 -15.70 19.67
N ARG A 93 12.68 -15.05 19.80
CA ARG A 93 12.40 -14.02 20.82
C ARG A 93 10.94 -14.05 21.28
N GLN A 94 10.71 -13.69 22.54
CA GLN A 94 9.36 -13.56 23.14
C GLN A 94 9.05 -12.17 23.69
N GLU A 95 10.09 -11.34 23.90
CA GLU A 95 9.95 -9.97 24.36
C GLU A 95 10.45 -9.01 23.27
N ILE A 96 9.66 -7.98 22.97
CA ILE A 96 9.95 -6.95 21.96
C ILE A 96 10.10 -5.60 22.65
N HIS A 97 11.11 -4.84 22.24
CA HIS A 97 11.32 -3.46 22.64
C HIS A 97 11.06 -2.49 21.48
N PHE A 98 10.78 -1.22 21.81
CA PHE A 98 10.56 -0.19 20.80
C PHE A 98 11.76 0.01 19.87
N THR A 99 12.99 -0.21 20.36
CA THR A 99 14.24 -0.13 19.57
C THR A 99 14.25 -1.08 18.39
N ASP A 100 13.50 -2.18 18.44
CA ASP A 100 13.39 -3.13 17.34
C ASP A 100 12.64 -2.53 16.14
N SER A 101 11.78 -1.52 16.36
CA SER A 101 11.05 -0.81 15.30
C SER A 101 11.92 0.10 14.44
N VAL A 102 13.12 0.46 14.92
CA VAL A 102 14.06 1.36 14.23
C VAL A 102 15.30 0.63 13.71
N ARG A 103 15.36 -0.70 13.79
CA ARG A 103 16.59 -1.43 13.43
C ARG A 103 17.02 -1.29 11.97
N THR A 104 16.09 -0.99 11.07
CA THR A 104 16.37 -0.77 9.64
C THR A 104 17.12 0.54 9.36
N PHE A 105 17.24 1.42 10.37
CA PHE A 105 18.00 2.65 10.29
C PHE A 105 19.48 2.49 10.67
N ASP A 106 19.93 1.30 11.08
CA ASP A 106 21.35 1.04 11.31
C ASP A 106 22.16 1.20 10.02
N SER A 107 23.34 1.82 10.12
CA SER A 107 24.19 2.16 8.97
C SER A 107 24.58 0.96 8.11
N LYS A 108 24.64 -0.25 8.69
CA LYS A 108 25.00 -1.47 7.98
C LYS A 108 23.88 -1.96 7.06
N VAL A 109 22.61 -1.71 7.41
CA VAL A 109 21.44 -2.27 6.72
C VAL A 109 20.60 -1.22 5.98
N ILE A 110 20.68 0.06 6.36
CA ILE A 110 19.85 1.13 5.80
C ILE A 110 19.99 1.25 4.28
N GLY A 111 21.20 1.09 3.73
CA GLY A 111 21.46 1.16 2.29
C GLY A 111 20.74 0.07 1.49
N PRO A 112 20.96 -1.22 1.79
CA PRO A 112 20.20 -2.34 1.23
C PRO A 112 18.68 -2.17 1.35
N VAL A 113 18.18 -1.78 2.53
CA VAL A 113 16.75 -1.56 2.78
C VAL A 113 16.22 -0.44 1.89
N PHE A 114 16.88 0.72 1.88
CA PHE A 114 16.51 1.86 1.06
C PHE A 114 16.42 1.50 -0.42
N ARG A 115 17.46 0.86 -0.99
CA ARG A 115 17.47 0.48 -2.40
C ARG A 115 16.34 -0.48 -2.74
N THR A 116 16.07 -1.45 -1.87
CA THR A 116 15.05 -2.47 -2.10
C THR A 116 13.64 -1.87 -2.03
N LEU A 117 13.37 -1.06 -1.01
CA LEU A 117 12.07 -0.39 -0.85
C LEU A 117 11.83 0.64 -1.95
N LEU A 118 12.86 1.43 -2.31
CA LEU A 118 12.77 2.39 -3.42
C LEU A 118 12.48 1.67 -4.74
N LEU A 119 13.22 0.60 -5.04
CA LEU A 119 12.99 -0.19 -6.26
C LEU A 119 11.57 -0.78 -6.29
N LYS A 120 11.10 -1.37 -5.18
CA LYS A 120 9.72 -1.86 -5.05
C LYS A 120 8.71 -0.75 -5.36
N ARG A 121 8.91 0.45 -4.82
CA ARG A 121 8.04 1.61 -5.04
C ARG A 121 8.03 2.07 -6.48
N VAL A 122 9.20 2.19 -7.11
CA VAL A 122 9.30 2.56 -8.52
C VAL A 122 8.59 1.53 -9.40
N LEU A 123 8.80 0.24 -9.16
CA LEU A 123 8.13 -0.81 -9.93
C LEU A 123 6.60 -0.77 -9.74
N LEU A 124 6.11 -0.64 -8.51
CA LEU A 124 4.68 -0.49 -8.25
C LEU A 124 4.11 0.78 -8.88
N PHE A 125 4.85 1.89 -8.86
CA PHE A 125 4.45 3.12 -9.53
C PHE A 125 4.31 2.92 -11.05
N LEU A 126 5.28 2.23 -11.68
CA LEU A 126 5.24 1.90 -13.10
C LEU A 126 4.05 1.00 -13.46
N TRP A 127 3.73 0.00 -12.63
CA TRP A 127 2.55 -0.84 -12.83
C TRP A 127 1.23 -0.07 -12.75
N ASN A 128 1.22 1.09 -12.08
CA ASN A 128 0.06 1.97 -11.99
C ASN A 128 -0.02 3.00 -13.12
N VAL A 129 0.83 2.94 -14.17
CA VAL A 129 0.84 3.93 -15.27
C VAL A 129 -0.54 4.11 -15.92
N PHE A 130 -1.28 3.03 -16.16
CA PHE A 130 -2.62 3.11 -16.74
C PHE A 130 -3.63 3.77 -15.81
N VAL A 131 -3.51 3.54 -14.50
CA VAL A 131 -4.33 4.21 -13.48
C VAL A 131 -4.05 5.71 -13.51
N TRP A 132 -2.77 6.11 -13.53
CA TRP A 132 -2.38 7.52 -13.61
C TRP A 132 -2.92 8.21 -14.86
N ILE A 133 -2.81 7.57 -16.02
CA ILE A 133 -3.33 8.11 -17.28
C ILE A 133 -4.85 8.25 -17.22
N GLY A 134 -5.56 7.20 -16.78
CA GLY A 134 -7.03 7.20 -16.68
C GLY A 134 -7.53 8.26 -15.71
N SER A 135 -6.97 8.33 -14.51
CA SER A 135 -7.31 9.36 -13.52
C SER A 135 -6.99 10.78 -14.01
N GLY A 136 -5.85 10.97 -14.69
CA GLY A 136 -5.48 12.27 -15.28
C GLY A 136 -6.49 12.75 -16.32
N MET A 137 -6.91 11.87 -17.23
CA MET A 137 -7.95 12.16 -18.22
C MET A 137 -9.28 12.55 -17.55
N MET A 138 -9.72 11.78 -16.54
CA MET A 138 -10.96 12.05 -15.80
C MET A 138 -10.92 13.41 -15.11
N ILE A 139 -9.82 13.71 -14.41
CA ILE A 139 -9.65 14.96 -13.68
C ILE A 139 -9.73 16.16 -14.64
N LEU A 140 -8.98 16.12 -15.75
CA LEU A 140 -8.97 17.19 -16.75
C LEU A 140 -10.34 17.38 -17.41
N ALA A 141 -11.02 16.29 -17.78
CA ALA A 141 -12.34 16.37 -18.37
C ALA A 141 -13.37 16.94 -17.37
N SER A 142 -13.32 16.49 -16.10
CA SER A 142 -14.20 16.97 -15.04
C SER A 142 -14.04 18.47 -14.79
N PHE A 143 -12.80 18.99 -14.77
CA PHE A 143 -12.56 20.43 -14.65
C PHE A 143 -13.19 21.24 -15.78
N ASN A 144 -13.08 20.76 -17.02
CA ASN A 144 -13.68 21.44 -18.17
C ASN A 144 -15.21 21.43 -18.12
N VAL A 145 -15.82 20.32 -17.67
CA VAL A 145 -17.28 20.24 -17.46
C VAL A 145 -17.74 21.22 -16.37
N ILE A 146 -17.05 21.28 -15.23
CA ILE A 146 -17.36 22.21 -14.13
C ILE A 146 -17.27 23.67 -14.56
N LYS A 147 -16.32 24.01 -15.44
CA LYS A 147 -16.20 25.37 -15.99
C LYS A 147 -17.38 25.74 -16.91
N LEU A 148 -17.99 24.78 -17.60
CA LEU A 148 -19.07 24.99 -18.55
C LEU A 148 -20.47 24.96 -17.90
N LEU A 149 -20.59 24.33 -16.73
CA LEU A 149 -21.83 24.19 -15.96
C LEU A 149 -22.59 25.51 -15.64
N PRO A 150 -21.92 26.63 -15.26
CA PRO A 150 -22.61 27.90 -15.01
C PRO A 150 -23.32 28.50 -16.24
N ASN A 151 -22.90 28.11 -17.45
CA ASN A 151 -23.48 28.58 -18.72
C ASN A 151 -24.56 27.62 -19.24
N SER A 152 -25.29 26.92 -18.36
CA SER A 152 -26.24 25.86 -18.71
C SER A 152 -27.36 26.30 -19.67
N GLN A 153 -27.79 27.57 -19.62
CA GLN A 153 -28.75 28.13 -20.57
C GLN A 153 -28.16 28.32 -21.97
N ALA A 154 -26.90 28.73 -22.09
CA ALA A 154 -26.20 28.82 -23.37
C ALA A 154 -25.84 27.42 -23.92
N LEU A 155 -25.65 26.45 -23.01
CA LEU A 155 -25.38 25.05 -23.35
C LEU A 155 -26.59 24.37 -24.02
N SER A 156 -27.81 24.66 -23.58
CA SER A 156 -29.02 24.07 -24.19
C SER A 156 -29.32 24.63 -25.58
N GLN A 157 -28.85 25.84 -25.89
CA GLN A 157 -29.11 26.52 -27.17
C GLN A 157 -27.99 26.32 -28.21
N ASN A 158 -26.77 25.97 -27.79
CA ASN A 158 -25.61 25.87 -28.67
C ASN A 158 -25.20 24.40 -28.90
N THR A 159 -25.49 23.88 -30.09
CA THR A 159 -25.16 22.49 -30.51
C THR A 159 -23.66 22.18 -30.40
N ALA A 160 -22.77 23.14 -30.66
CA ALA A 160 -21.33 22.92 -30.55
C ALA A 160 -20.84 22.77 -29.09
N LEU A 161 -21.50 23.46 -28.15
CA LEU A 161 -21.21 23.31 -26.72
C LEU A 161 -21.74 21.96 -26.20
N GLN A 162 -22.90 21.50 -26.69
CA GLN A 162 -23.45 20.18 -26.35
C GLN A 162 -22.54 19.05 -26.81
N THR A 163 -22.03 19.12 -28.06
CA THR A 163 -21.09 18.11 -28.57
C THR A 163 -19.80 18.12 -27.77
N THR A 164 -19.27 19.29 -27.41
CA THR A 164 -18.08 19.42 -26.57
C THR A 164 -18.27 18.75 -25.20
N VAL A 165 -19.39 19.02 -24.51
CA VAL A 165 -19.69 18.38 -23.22
C VAL A 165 -19.85 16.86 -23.40
N GLY A 166 -20.52 16.41 -24.47
CA GLY A 166 -20.61 14.99 -24.80
C GLY A 166 -19.24 14.32 -24.98
N THR A 167 -18.31 14.96 -25.69
CA THR A 167 -16.93 14.47 -25.85
C THR A 167 -16.19 14.42 -24.51
N LEU A 168 -16.36 15.43 -23.64
CA LEU A 168 -15.75 15.43 -22.31
C LEU A 168 -16.29 14.29 -21.43
N LEU A 169 -17.59 14.01 -21.46
CA LEU A 169 -18.19 12.87 -20.75
C LEU A 169 -17.65 11.53 -21.28
N LEU A 170 -17.44 11.41 -22.59
CA LEU A 170 -16.78 10.24 -23.18
C LEU A 170 -15.34 10.07 -22.67
N TYR A 171 -14.57 11.15 -22.52
CA TYR A 171 -13.23 11.07 -21.92
C TYR A 171 -13.25 10.64 -20.44
N ILE A 172 -14.27 11.04 -19.68
CA ILE A 172 -14.46 10.55 -18.30
C ILE A 172 -14.73 9.04 -18.32
N LEU A 173 -15.60 8.56 -19.21
CA LEU A 173 -15.92 7.15 -19.35
C LEU A 173 -14.69 6.32 -19.78
N ILE A 174 -13.96 6.78 -20.79
CA ILE A 174 -12.73 6.12 -21.26
C ILE A 174 -11.68 6.10 -20.16
N GLY A 175 -11.50 7.22 -19.44
CA GLY A 175 -10.57 7.31 -18.32
C GLY A 175 -10.94 6.35 -17.19
N PHE A 176 -12.23 6.20 -16.90
CA PHE A 176 -12.73 5.23 -15.92
C PHE A 176 -12.43 3.78 -16.34
N ILE A 177 -12.69 3.41 -17.60
CA ILE A 177 -12.37 2.08 -18.13
C ILE A 177 -10.85 1.82 -18.04
N LEU A 178 -10.02 2.79 -18.41
CA LEU A 178 -8.57 2.66 -18.35
C LEU A 178 -8.06 2.49 -16.92
N MET A 179 -8.67 3.20 -15.96
CA MET A 179 -8.39 3.05 -14.53
C MET A 179 -8.71 1.62 -14.06
N VAL A 180 -9.87 1.07 -14.42
CA VAL A 180 -10.27 -0.29 -14.06
C VAL A 180 -9.30 -1.33 -14.65
N ILE A 181 -8.96 -1.20 -15.93
CA ILE A 181 -7.97 -2.07 -16.59
C ILE A 181 -6.61 -1.97 -15.87
N GLY A 182 -6.18 -0.75 -15.55
CA GLY A 182 -4.94 -0.50 -14.81
C GLY A 182 -4.92 -1.21 -13.45
N ILE A 183 -6.01 -1.16 -12.70
CA ILE A 183 -6.14 -1.86 -11.41
C ILE A 183 -6.04 -3.38 -11.60
N ILE A 184 -6.73 -3.94 -12.61
CA ILE A 184 -6.71 -5.39 -12.90
C ILE A 184 -5.28 -5.86 -13.20
N ILE A 185 -4.47 -5.04 -13.88
CA ILE A 185 -3.07 -5.36 -14.20
C ILE A 185 -2.15 -5.15 -12.98
N ALA A 186 -2.34 -4.08 -12.20
CA ALA A 186 -1.48 -3.71 -11.09
C ALA A 186 -1.67 -4.62 -9.86
N LEU A 187 -2.90 -5.03 -9.59
CA LEU A 187 -3.26 -5.78 -8.37
C LEU A 187 -2.48 -7.11 -8.25
N PRO A 188 -2.37 -7.98 -9.28
CA PRO A 188 -1.55 -9.19 -9.21
C PRO A 188 -0.04 -8.92 -9.01
N GLN A 189 0.45 -7.73 -9.34
CA GLN A 189 1.85 -7.34 -9.15
C GLN A 189 2.10 -6.86 -7.73
N TYR A 190 1.14 -6.18 -7.12
CA TYR A 190 1.15 -5.88 -5.69
C TYR A 190 1.34 -7.15 -4.85
N TYR A 191 0.56 -8.19 -5.14
CA TYR A 191 0.71 -9.49 -4.50
C TYR A 191 1.98 -10.24 -4.92
N ALA A 192 2.53 -10.00 -6.11
CA ALA A 192 3.81 -10.60 -6.49
C ALA A 192 4.98 -10.06 -5.66
N TYR A 193 4.89 -8.81 -5.21
CA TYR A 193 5.93 -8.13 -4.44
C TYR A 193 5.63 -8.11 -2.92
N SER A 194 4.67 -8.89 -2.45
CA SER A 194 4.29 -8.91 -1.03
C SER A 194 5.32 -9.57 -0.11
N GLN A 195 6.27 -10.35 -0.67
CA GLN A 195 7.30 -11.06 0.10
C GLN A 195 8.66 -10.36 0.09
N VAL A 196 8.76 -9.21 -0.56
CA VAL A 196 10.03 -8.48 -0.74
C VAL A 196 10.66 -8.13 0.60
N GLU A 197 9.87 -7.61 1.53
CA GLU A 197 10.34 -7.23 2.86
C GLU A 197 10.83 -8.45 3.62
N PHE A 198 10.09 -9.56 3.65
CA PHE A 198 10.51 -10.77 4.36
C PHE A 198 11.80 -11.38 3.80
N ILE A 199 11.90 -11.48 2.47
CA ILE A 199 13.12 -11.99 1.80
C ILE A 199 14.32 -11.06 2.04
N LEU A 200 14.09 -9.73 2.05
CA LEU A 200 15.12 -8.77 2.39
C LEU A 200 15.63 -9.00 3.82
N CYS A 201 14.73 -9.19 4.78
CA CYS A 201 15.09 -9.44 6.17
C CYS A 201 15.91 -10.73 6.31
N ASP A 202 15.50 -11.82 5.66
CA ASP A 202 16.22 -13.10 5.68
C ASP A 202 17.60 -13.02 5.02
N THR A 203 17.72 -12.30 3.90
CA THR A 203 19.02 -12.12 3.24
C THR A 203 19.96 -11.20 4.01
N LEU A 204 19.43 -10.22 4.75
CA LEU A 204 20.23 -9.37 5.63
C LEU A 204 20.66 -10.12 6.90
N GLU A 205 19.77 -10.93 7.50
CA GLU A 205 20.10 -11.76 8.66
C GLU A 205 21.21 -12.76 8.33
N ASN A 206 21.14 -13.39 7.16
CA ASN A 206 22.12 -14.38 6.69
C ASN A 206 23.34 -13.78 5.97
N GLN A 207 23.48 -12.45 5.92
CA GLN A 207 24.56 -11.73 5.20
C GLN A 207 24.70 -12.13 3.72
N SER A 208 23.61 -12.56 3.08
CA SER A 208 23.55 -13.03 1.70
C SER A 208 22.87 -12.04 0.75
N TYR A 209 22.71 -10.78 1.19
CA TYR A 209 22.17 -9.71 0.35
C TYR A 209 23.08 -9.45 -0.86
N GLU A 210 22.58 -9.75 -2.06
CA GLU A 210 23.28 -9.45 -3.31
C GLU A 210 22.76 -8.17 -3.97
N SER A 211 21.45 -8.11 -4.23
CA SER A 211 20.84 -7.05 -5.02
C SER A 211 19.35 -6.92 -4.76
N ALA A 212 18.87 -5.67 -4.76
CA ALA A 212 17.45 -5.35 -4.68
C ALA A 212 16.63 -6.05 -5.78
N PHE A 213 17.16 -6.12 -7.01
CA PHE A 213 16.47 -6.79 -8.13
C PHE A 213 16.32 -8.30 -7.90
N LYS A 214 17.32 -8.94 -7.28
CA LYS A 214 17.24 -10.36 -6.94
C LYS A 214 16.11 -10.61 -5.95
N ILE A 215 15.99 -9.78 -4.91
CA ILE A 215 14.92 -9.87 -3.91
C ILE A 215 13.54 -9.71 -4.56
N ILE A 216 13.35 -8.69 -5.41
CA ILE A 216 12.09 -8.48 -6.13
C ILE A 216 11.74 -9.70 -7.00
N ARG A 217 12.72 -10.24 -7.72
CA ARG A 217 12.54 -11.40 -8.60
C ARG A 217 12.17 -12.64 -7.78
N THR A 218 12.86 -12.89 -6.68
CA THR A 218 12.58 -14.01 -5.76
C THR A 218 11.17 -13.89 -5.19
N SER A 219 10.73 -12.71 -4.73
CA SER A 219 9.36 -12.50 -4.26
C SER A 219 8.34 -12.86 -5.35
N ARG A 220 8.56 -12.40 -6.59
CA ARG A 220 7.66 -12.68 -7.72
C ARG A 220 7.59 -14.17 -8.05
N GLN A 221 8.72 -14.89 -7.96
CA GLN A 221 8.79 -16.33 -8.18
C GLN A 221 8.09 -17.10 -7.05
N MET A 222 8.39 -16.76 -5.80
CA MET A 222 7.79 -17.34 -4.59
C MET A 222 6.27 -17.20 -4.59
N MET A 223 5.74 -16.09 -5.09
CA MET A 223 4.30 -15.84 -5.12
C MET A 223 3.54 -16.53 -6.27
N LYS A 224 4.20 -17.21 -7.20
CA LYS A 224 3.51 -17.97 -8.26
C LYS A 224 2.66 -19.09 -7.63
N GLY A 225 1.36 -19.10 -7.90
CA GLY A 225 0.40 -20.03 -7.28
C GLY A 225 -0.13 -19.62 -5.91
N TYR A 226 0.47 -18.61 -5.26
CA TYR A 226 0.11 -18.16 -3.91
C TYR A 226 -0.60 -16.80 -3.86
N LYS A 227 -0.62 -16.04 -4.97
CA LYS A 227 -1.28 -14.72 -5.05
C LYS A 227 -2.74 -14.74 -4.59
N GLY A 228 -3.52 -15.72 -5.07
CA GLY A 228 -4.93 -15.88 -4.69
C GLY A 228 -5.10 -16.19 -3.21
N LYS A 229 -4.27 -17.08 -2.65
CA LYS A 229 -4.28 -17.39 -1.21
C LYS A 229 -3.97 -16.13 -0.38
N ARG A 230 -3.03 -15.29 -0.82
CA ARG A 230 -2.70 -14.03 -0.15
C ARG A 230 -3.85 -13.01 -0.24
N PHE A 231 -4.47 -12.87 -1.41
CA PHE A 231 -5.65 -12.03 -1.59
C PHE A 231 -6.79 -12.44 -0.66
N VAL A 232 -7.12 -13.74 -0.58
CA VAL A 232 -8.15 -14.25 0.32
C VAL A 232 -7.79 -14.00 1.78
N LEU A 233 -6.52 -14.18 2.17
CA LEU A 233 -6.07 -13.86 3.52
C LEU A 233 -6.37 -12.40 3.87
N ASP A 234 -6.01 -11.46 2.98
CA ASP A 234 -6.24 -10.03 3.18
C ASP A 234 -7.74 -9.68 3.21
N LEU A 235 -8.57 -10.33 2.39
CA LEU A 235 -10.04 -10.20 2.46
C LEU A 235 -10.61 -10.60 3.83
N THR A 236 -10.03 -11.59 4.51
CA THR A 236 -10.51 -11.99 5.83
C THR A 236 -10.29 -10.92 6.91
N PHE A 237 -9.45 -9.91 6.63
CA PHE A 237 -9.18 -8.79 7.51
C PHE A 237 -10.01 -7.54 7.19
N ILE A 238 -10.85 -7.57 6.15
CA ILE A 238 -11.64 -6.39 5.72
C ILE A 238 -12.49 -5.81 6.86
N GLY A 239 -13.08 -6.66 7.70
CA GLY A 239 -13.86 -6.22 8.87
C GLY A 239 -13.01 -5.52 9.92
N TRP A 240 -11.74 -5.92 10.10
CA TRP A 240 -10.82 -5.25 11.03
C TRP A 240 -10.36 -3.89 10.51
N TYR A 241 -10.15 -3.77 9.19
CA TYR A 241 -9.87 -2.48 8.57
C TYR A 241 -11.07 -1.54 8.67
N LEU A 242 -12.29 -2.05 8.50
CA LEU A 242 -13.52 -1.26 8.70
C LEU A 242 -13.64 -0.78 10.16
N LEU A 243 -13.39 -1.65 11.13
CA LEU A 243 -13.36 -1.27 12.55
C LEU A 243 -12.31 -0.19 12.84
N THR A 244 -11.15 -0.28 12.19
CA THR A 244 -10.10 0.75 12.29
C THR A 244 -10.57 2.08 11.73
N ALA A 245 -11.32 2.10 10.62
CA ALA A 245 -11.90 3.31 10.06
C ALA A 245 -12.95 3.95 11.00
N ILE A 246 -13.86 3.14 11.55
CA ILE A 246 -14.92 3.61 12.47
C ILE A 246 -14.32 4.21 13.76
N THR A 247 -13.21 3.64 14.24
CA THR A 247 -12.53 4.11 15.46
C THR A 247 -11.50 5.20 15.20
N LEU A 248 -11.52 5.83 14.01
CA LEU A 248 -10.55 6.88 13.59
C LEU A 248 -9.08 6.45 13.76
N GLY A 249 -8.79 5.17 13.56
CA GLY A 249 -7.45 4.61 13.64
C GLY A 249 -7.09 4.00 15.00
N ILE A 250 -7.88 4.15 16.06
CA ILE A 250 -7.51 3.63 17.40
C ILE A 250 -7.41 2.10 17.41
N ALA A 251 -8.31 1.39 16.70
CA ALA A 251 -8.24 -0.07 16.64
C ALA A 251 -6.96 -0.61 15.95
N SER A 252 -6.21 0.23 15.24
CA SER A 252 -4.94 -0.17 14.61
C SER A 252 -3.89 -0.69 15.60
N ILE A 253 -3.96 -0.26 16.87
CA ILE A 253 -3.08 -0.74 17.96
C ILE A 253 -3.15 -2.26 18.13
N TYR A 254 -4.35 -2.82 17.96
CA TYR A 254 -4.58 -4.26 18.00
C TYR A 254 -4.49 -4.90 16.62
N VAL A 255 -5.00 -4.23 15.58
CA VAL A 255 -5.12 -4.79 14.23
C VAL A 255 -3.76 -4.94 13.54
N TYR A 256 -2.85 -3.96 13.65
CA TYR A 256 -1.56 -4.02 12.96
C TYR A 256 -0.72 -5.21 13.40
N PRO A 257 -0.46 -5.44 14.71
CA PRO A 257 0.28 -6.61 15.15
C PRO A 257 -0.37 -7.92 14.70
N TYR A 258 -1.70 -8.01 14.75
CA TYR A 258 -2.44 -9.20 14.34
C TYR A 258 -2.27 -9.51 12.84
N VAL A 259 -2.57 -8.53 11.98
CA VAL A 259 -2.50 -8.66 10.53
C VAL A 259 -1.09 -8.97 10.09
N TYR A 260 -0.10 -8.20 10.55
CA TYR A 260 1.27 -8.36 10.11
C TYR A 260 1.91 -9.66 10.62
N THR A 261 1.49 -10.17 11.80
CA THR A 261 1.88 -11.51 12.25
C THR A 261 1.31 -12.59 11.32
N ALA A 262 0.04 -12.48 10.91
CA ALA A 262 -0.54 -13.40 9.93
C ALA A 262 0.20 -13.33 8.58
N GLN A 263 0.57 -12.13 8.14
CA GLN A 263 1.34 -11.96 6.90
C GLN A 263 2.73 -12.61 7.00
N THR A 264 3.36 -12.58 8.17
CA THR A 264 4.65 -13.22 8.45
C THR A 264 4.51 -14.75 8.46
N LEU A 265 3.49 -15.28 9.13
CA LEU A 265 3.19 -16.72 9.10
C LEU A 265 2.87 -17.21 7.68
N PHE A 266 2.27 -16.37 6.84
CA PHE A 266 2.02 -16.71 5.44
C PHE A 266 3.33 -16.89 4.68
N TYR A 267 4.31 -16.01 4.89
CA TYR A 267 5.64 -16.15 4.30
C TYR A 267 6.30 -17.48 4.69
N GLU A 268 6.31 -17.80 5.98
CA GLU A 268 6.83 -19.07 6.50
C GLU A 268 6.11 -20.30 5.94
N ALA A 269 4.78 -20.22 5.80
CA ALA A 269 4.00 -21.31 5.23
C ALA A 269 4.29 -21.52 3.74
N VAL A 270 4.53 -20.44 2.98
CA VAL A 270 4.92 -20.54 1.56
C VAL A 270 6.31 -21.16 1.42
N LEU A 271 7.29 -20.73 2.22
CA LEU A 271 8.63 -21.34 2.24
C LEU A 271 8.56 -22.85 2.50
N LYS A 272 7.82 -23.27 3.53
CA LYS A 272 7.66 -24.69 3.88
C LYS A 272 7.00 -25.51 2.75
N GLU A 273 6.00 -24.97 2.06
CA GLU A 273 5.38 -25.66 0.93
C GLU A 273 6.34 -25.77 -0.28
N GLN A 274 7.20 -24.78 -0.49
CA GLN A 274 8.20 -24.82 -1.57
C GLN A 274 9.35 -25.78 -1.29
N ASP A 275 9.83 -25.87 -0.06
CA ASP A 275 10.88 -26.84 0.33
C ASP A 275 10.39 -28.29 0.20
N GLN A 276 9.09 -28.53 0.43
CA GLN A 276 8.46 -29.85 0.29
C GLN A 276 8.19 -30.23 -1.17
N THR A 277 8.16 -29.26 -2.09
CA THR A 277 7.95 -29.48 -3.52
C THR A 277 9.03 -28.74 -4.31
N PRO A 278 10.27 -29.26 -4.33
CA PRO A 278 11.31 -28.66 -5.16
C PRO A 278 10.82 -28.69 -6.61
N ILE A 279 10.55 -27.51 -7.15
CA ILE A 279 10.16 -27.36 -8.54
C ILE A 279 11.40 -27.70 -9.35
N PHE A 280 11.51 -28.95 -9.79
CA PHE A 280 12.51 -29.36 -10.78
C PHE A 280 12.33 -28.47 -12.01
N TYR A 281 13.31 -27.59 -12.25
CA TYR A 281 13.44 -26.82 -13.50
C TYR A 281 14.08 -27.68 -14.57
#